data_AF-A0A8T4T8X8-F1
#
_entry.id   AF-A0A8T4T8X8-F1
#
_cell.length_a   1.000
_cell.length_b   1.000
_cell.length_c   1.000
_cell.angle_alpha   90.00
_cell.angle_beta   90.00
_cell.angle_gamma   90.00
#
_symmetry.space_group_name_H-M   'P 1'
#
loop_
_entity.id
_entity.type
_entity.pdbx_description
1 polymer ?
#
loop_
_entity_poly.entity_id
_entity_poly.type
_entity_poly.pdbx_seq_one_letter_code
_entity_poly.pdbx_strand_id
1 'polypeptide(L)'
;MISMCGICAVSGKDAYLVSRALLTRLNHRGQEGTGLFIHPAEDNIIKGHGLVNEVLKIDNERKSLILTVGQVRYPTQGTLIPENIQPIIKTIDNVKYVIAHNGEIVGSNDLIIKWNLEKEIPNHFSDTHIIPYSIARAPGENLEDKIINGLSNLNPSWSLCMAIQEEDKNPLLIFAKDPYGIRPLSLVKNHQGIYALSENSLPSKNGQEIRELEGGEIIFVEEGQIKKIHKIEQKRGSPCIFELIYFHFPVGEFSGLDIPSVRDRLGRQLAIEDSKDNSIIKDSIVVYAPDSSHVAAVGYSSQANLPLKPGIVRRHYQSNPRGFMAKPEKRAALLESKYLNL
;
A
#
# COMPACT_ATOMS: atom_id res chain seq x y z
N MET A 1 -11.79 0.73 10.38
CA MET A 1 -11.94 0.86 8.91
C MET A 1 -10.58 0.55 8.34
N ILE A 2 -10.44 -0.52 7.55
CA ILE A 2 -9.13 -1.06 7.14
C ILE A 2 -8.40 -0.03 6.26
N SER A 3 -7.24 0.44 6.70
CA SER A 3 -6.31 1.24 5.89
C SER A 3 -5.60 0.37 4.86
N MET A 4 -5.71 0.76 3.58
CA MET A 4 -5.19 0.03 2.41
C MET A 4 -4.45 1.01 1.49
N CYS A 5 -3.45 1.70 2.02
CA CYS A 5 -2.70 2.71 1.28
C CYS A 5 -1.66 2.08 0.35
N GLY A 6 -1.25 2.80 -0.69
CA GLY A 6 -0.10 2.40 -1.49
C GLY A 6 1.14 3.12 -0.99
N ILE A 7 2.20 2.39 -0.64
CA ILE A 7 3.50 2.98 -0.26
C ILE A 7 4.58 2.52 -1.23
N CYS A 8 5.60 3.35 -1.40
CA CYS A 8 6.84 2.95 -2.04
C CYS A 8 8.04 3.69 -1.47
N ALA A 9 9.22 3.15 -1.69
CA ALA A 9 10.48 3.84 -1.48
C ALA A 9 11.52 3.38 -2.49
N VAL A 10 12.43 4.28 -2.85
CA VAL A 10 13.46 4.04 -3.85
C VAL A 10 14.79 4.58 -3.35
N SER A 11 15.85 3.78 -3.48
CA SER A 11 17.23 4.25 -3.43
C SER A 11 17.90 3.89 -4.75
N GLY A 12 18.24 4.88 -5.56
CA GLY A 12 18.75 4.62 -6.90
C GLY A 12 18.81 5.85 -7.81
N LYS A 13 19.15 5.60 -9.08
CA LYS A 13 19.10 6.61 -10.14
C LYS A 13 17.65 6.92 -10.50
N ASP A 14 17.38 8.17 -10.85
CA ASP A 14 16.03 8.66 -11.25
C ASP A 14 14.93 8.36 -10.21
N ALA A 15 15.30 8.25 -8.93
CA ALA A 15 14.41 7.81 -7.85
C ALA A 15 13.08 8.57 -7.81
N TYR A 16 13.11 9.86 -8.15
CA TYR A 16 11.90 10.69 -8.26
C TYR A 16 10.93 10.16 -9.32
N LEU A 17 11.40 9.99 -10.56
CA LEU A 17 10.58 9.52 -11.68
C LEU A 17 10.12 8.07 -11.46
N VAL A 18 11.00 7.23 -10.93
CA VAL A 18 10.65 5.85 -10.54
C VAL A 18 9.54 5.88 -9.51
N SER A 19 9.68 6.64 -8.42
CA SER A 19 8.66 6.73 -7.36
C SER A 19 7.34 7.28 -7.89
N ARG A 20 7.38 8.33 -8.72
CA ARG A 20 6.19 8.87 -9.37
C ARG A 20 5.49 7.80 -10.22
N ALA A 21 6.23 7.01 -10.99
CA ALA A 21 5.66 5.92 -11.77
C ALA A 21 5.08 4.80 -10.89
N LEU A 22 5.79 4.40 -9.82
CA LEU A 22 5.33 3.39 -8.86
C LEU A 22 4.04 3.84 -8.16
N LEU A 23 4.02 5.05 -7.58
CA LEU A 23 2.83 5.61 -6.92
C LEU A 23 1.67 5.75 -7.90
N THR A 24 1.93 6.14 -9.16
CA THR A 24 0.87 6.21 -10.19
C THR A 24 0.19 4.85 -10.40
N ARG A 25 0.97 3.75 -10.39
CA ARG A 25 0.41 2.39 -10.47
C ARG A 25 -0.39 2.04 -9.22
N LEU A 26 0.06 2.51 -8.07
CA LEU A 26 -0.60 2.29 -6.79
C LEU A 26 -1.82 3.20 -6.55
N ASN A 27 -2.19 4.12 -7.46
CA ASN A 27 -3.36 5.00 -7.31
C ASN A 27 -4.68 4.26 -7.02
N HIS A 28 -4.79 2.98 -7.39
CA HIS A 28 -5.98 2.18 -7.04
C HIS A 28 -6.08 1.91 -5.52
N ARG A 29 -4.97 2.02 -4.79
CA ARG A 29 -4.85 1.96 -3.33
C ARG A 29 -5.01 3.32 -2.66
N GLY A 30 -5.19 4.41 -3.40
CA GLY A 30 -5.32 5.72 -2.78
C GLY A 30 -5.40 6.85 -3.79
N GLN A 31 -6.38 7.74 -3.61
CA GLN A 31 -6.64 8.86 -4.51
C GLN A 31 -6.97 10.16 -3.74
N GLU A 32 -6.88 10.17 -2.41
CA GLU A 32 -7.20 11.37 -1.61
C GLU A 32 -6.03 12.30 -1.41
N GLY A 33 -4.83 11.74 -1.39
CA GLY A 33 -3.62 12.50 -1.24
C GLY A 33 -2.44 11.70 -1.72
N THR A 34 -1.44 12.43 -2.18
CA THR A 34 -0.15 11.90 -2.58
C THR A 34 0.92 12.66 -1.80
N GLY A 35 1.95 11.94 -1.37
CA GLY A 35 3.14 12.57 -0.85
C GLY A 35 4.41 11.83 -1.21
N LEU A 36 5.51 12.58 -1.31
CA LEU A 36 6.83 12.07 -1.62
C LEU A 36 7.88 12.88 -0.86
N PHE A 37 8.71 12.17 -0.10
CA PHE A 37 9.96 12.68 0.44
C PHE A 37 11.11 12.41 -0.54
N ILE A 38 12.08 13.32 -0.64
CA ILE A 38 13.18 13.31 -1.60
C ILE A 38 14.48 13.74 -0.89
N HIS A 39 15.53 12.93 -0.94
CA HIS A 39 16.86 13.27 -0.39
C HIS A 39 17.97 12.95 -1.40
N PRO A 40 19.03 13.78 -1.54
CA PRO A 40 19.26 15.06 -0.86
C PRO A 40 18.61 16.20 -1.65
N ALA A 41 17.51 16.75 -1.16
CA ALA A 41 16.89 17.94 -1.74
C ALA A 41 16.68 18.97 -0.62
N GLU A 42 16.81 20.26 -0.96
CA GLU A 42 16.45 21.35 -0.04
C GLU A 42 14.94 21.32 0.23
N ASP A 43 14.14 21.33 -0.85
CA ASP A 43 12.71 21.00 -0.81
C ASP A 43 12.51 19.49 -0.87
N ASN A 44 12.72 18.84 0.27
CA ASN A 44 12.68 17.39 0.40
C ASN A 44 11.28 16.79 0.54
N ILE A 45 10.21 17.57 0.44
CA ILE A 45 8.85 17.05 0.61
C ILE A 45 7.83 17.70 -0.32
N ILE A 46 7.09 16.88 -1.04
CA ILE A 46 5.96 17.30 -1.88
C ILE A 46 4.72 16.53 -1.42
N LYS A 47 3.67 17.24 -0.99
CA LYS A 47 2.41 16.65 -0.53
C LYS A 47 1.22 17.46 -1.02
N GLY A 48 0.12 16.79 -1.31
CA GLY A 48 -1.12 17.45 -1.68
C GLY A 48 -2.29 16.48 -1.79
N HIS A 49 -3.49 17.04 -1.77
CA HIS A 49 -4.70 16.29 -2.05
C HIS A 49 -4.74 15.86 -3.52
N GLY A 50 -5.36 14.71 -3.78
CA GLY A 50 -5.60 14.21 -5.12
C GLY A 50 -4.59 13.17 -5.61
N LEU A 51 -4.65 12.95 -6.93
CA LEU A 51 -3.90 11.92 -7.63
C LEU A 51 -2.42 12.29 -7.78
N VAL A 52 -1.60 11.26 -8.01
CA VAL A 52 -0.15 11.43 -8.20
C VAL A 52 0.20 12.45 -9.28
N ASN A 53 -0.51 12.46 -10.42
CA ASN A 53 -0.24 13.39 -11.52
C ASN A 53 -0.65 14.84 -11.21
N GLU A 54 -1.54 15.04 -10.25
CA GLU A 54 -1.98 16.37 -9.81
C GLU A 54 -0.91 16.96 -8.88
N VAL A 55 -0.40 16.14 -7.95
CA VAL A 55 0.54 16.55 -6.90
C VAL A 55 2.01 16.50 -7.35
N LEU A 56 2.45 15.41 -7.97
CA LEU A 56 3.84 15.19 -8.40
C LEU A 56 3.99 15.50 -9.89
N LYS A 57 4.54 16.68 -10.20
CA LYS A 57 4.84 17.09 -11.58
C LYS A 57 6.00 16.27 -12.16
N ILE A 58 6.12 16.27 -13.49
CA ILE A 58 7.28 15.67 -14.14
C ILE A 58 8.47 16.59 -13.88
N ASP A 59 9.52 16.03 -13.27
CA ASP A 59 10.79 16.69 -13.03
C ASP A 59 11.90 15.74 -13.53
N ASN A 60 12.60 16.19 -14.57
CA ASN A 60 13.69 15.44 -15.20
C ASN A 60 15.07 15.92 -14.73
N GLU A 61 15.15 16.91 -13.84
CA GLU A 61 16.41 17.52 -13.39
C GLU A 61 17.04 16.73 -12.25
N ARG A 62 16.23 15.96 -11.50
CA ARG A 62 16.63 15.14 -10.34
C ARG A 62 17.21 13.78 -10.76
N LYS A 63 18.42 13.79 -11.33
CA LYS A 63 19.10 12.60 -11.89
C LYS A 63 20.17 11.95 -11.00
N SER A 64 20.55 12.59 -9.90
CA SER A 64 21.55 12.05 -8.96
C SER A 64 21.02 10.84 -8.18
N LEU A 65 21.91 10.14 -7.45
CA LEU A 65 21.49 9.12 -6.50
C LEU A 65 20.59 9.80 -5.45
N ILE A 66 19.33 9.40 -5.45
CA ILE A 66 18.31 10.00 -4.61
C ILE A 66 17.64 8.87 -3.82
N LEU A 67 17.29 9.17 -2.59
CA LEU A 67 16.38 8.38 -1.79
C LEU A 67 15.00 9.04 -1.80
N THR A 68 13.96 8.25 -1.99
CA THR A 68 12.58 8.69 -1.85
C THR A 68 11.78 7.73 -0.98
N VAL A 69 10.78 8.29 -0.31
CA VAL A 69 9.73 7.55 0.42
C VAL A 69 8.41 8.22 0.06
N GLY A 70 7.39 7.47 -0.33
CA GLY A 70 6.15 8.04 -0.85
C GLY A 70 4.92 7.20 -0.56
N GLN A 71 3.77 7.84 -0.67
CA GLN A 71 2.48 7.25 -0.36
C GLN A 71 1.35 7.84 -1.21
N VAL A 72 0.39 6.99 -1.54
CA VAL A 72 -0.95 7.37 -2.00
C VAL A 72 -1.98 6.94 -0.96
N ARG A 73 -2.82 7.89 -0.54
CA ARG A 73 -3.73 7.74 0.58
C ARG A 73 -5.12 7.30 0.16
N TYR A 74 -5.57 6.19 0.75
CA TYR A 74 -6.97 5.80 0.78
C TYR A 74 -7.69 6.55 1.91
N PRO A 75 -9.00 6.84 1.82
CA PRO A 75 -9.77 7.28 2.98
C PRO A 75 -9.70 6.25 4.10
N THR A 76 -9.04 6.59 5.20
CA THR A 76 -8.98 5.80 6.42
C THR A 76 -9.80 6.47 7.52
N GLN A 77 -9.94 5.82 8.67
CA GLN A 77 -10.27 6.57 9.88
C GLN A 77 -9.20 7.65 10.13
N GLY A 78 -9.64 8.86 10.46
CA GLY A 78 -8.82 10.06 10.57
C GLY A 78 -9.34 11.19 9.69
N THR A 79 -9.11 12.43 10.11
CA THR A 79 -9.59 13.59 9.37
C THR A 79 -8.85 13.70 8.03
N LEU A 80 -9.58 14.13 7.00
CA LEU A 80 -9.09 14.37 5.64
C LEU A 80 -8.28 15.69 5.61
N ILE A 81 -7.27 15.77 6.47
CA ILE A 81 -6.41 16.93 6.65
C ILE A 81 -5.03 16.68 6.01
N PRO A 82 -4.38 17.70 5.45
CA PRO A 82 -3.07 17.60 4.82
C PRO A 82 -1.98 16.96 5.69
N GLU A 83 -2.06 17.14 7.01
CA GLU A 83 -1.08 16.65 8.00
C GLU A 83 -1.00 15.12 8.01
N ASN A 84 -2.08 14.44 7.65
CA ASN A 84 -2.14 12.98 7.58
C ASN A 84 -1.78 12.42 6.19
N ILE A 85 -1.42 13.27 5.22
CA ILE A 85 -0.83 12.83 3.96
C ILE A 85 0.63 12.45 4.23
N GLN A 86 0.96 11.20 3.94
CA GLN A 86 2.27 10.62 4.24
C GLN A 86 3.26 10.89 3.09
N PRO A 87 4.59 10.85 3.31
CA PRO A 87 5.29 10.37 4.51
C PRO A 87 5.15 11.28 5.74
N ILE A 88 4.92 10.72 6.93
CA ILE A 88 5.03 11.50 8.17
C ILE A 88 6.51 11.80 8.44
N ILE A 89 6.83 13.04 8.80
CA ILE A 89 8.18 13.46 9.17
C ILE A 89 8.18 13.91 10.62
N LYS A 90 9.10 13.38 11.42
CA LYS A 90 9.30 13.77 12.82
C LYS A 90 10.79 13.77 13.14
N THR A 91 11.24 14.74 13.92
CA THR A 91 12.58 14.73 14.52
C THR A 91 12.46 14.46 16.02
N ILE A 92 13.25 13.51 16.52
CA ILE A 92 13.35 13.15 17.95
C ILE A 92 14.84 12.95 18.24
N ASP A 93 15.37 13.61 19.27
CA ASP A 93 16.78 13.49 19.70
C ASP A 93 17.79 13.62 18.54
N ASN A 94 17.64 14.67 17.71
CA ASN A 94 18.43 14.93 16.50
C ASN A 94 18.38 13.84 15.41
N VAL A 95 17.48 12.87 15.52
CA VAL A 95 17.24 11.86 14.48
C VAL A 95 15.97 12.21 13.71
N LYS A 96 16.07 12.32 12.39
CA LYS A 96 14.95 12.56 11.48
C LYS A 96 14.34 11.23 11.02
N TYR A 97 13.04 11.08 11.23
CA TYR A 97 12.24 9.92 10.82
C TYR A 97 11.29 10.34 9.71
N VAL A 98 11.31 9.62 8.59
CA VAL A 98 10.41 9.76 7.45
C VAL A 98 9.70 8.44 7.23
N ILE A 99 8.37 8.40 7.32
CA ILE A 99 7.62 7.14 7.38
C ILE A 99 6.43 7.15 6.45
N ALA A 100 6.40 6.19 5.53
CA ALA A 100 5.21 5.77 4.80
C ALA A 100 4.75 4.40 5.28
N HIS A 101 3.46 4.29 5.61
CA HIS A 101 2.84 3.17 6.28
C HIS A 101 1.58 2.73 5.51
N ASN A 102 1.53 1.44 5.18
CA ASN A 102 0.32 0.77 4.74
C ASN A 102 -0.12 -0.19 5.85
N GLY A 103 -1.27 0.09 6.47
CA GLY A 103 -1.75 -0.67 7.61
C GLY A 103 -2.43 0.19 8.67
N GLU A 104 -2.61 -0.41 9.83
CA GLU A 104 -3.25 0.18 11.00
C GLU A 104 -2.54 -0.32 12.25
N ILE A 105 -2.03 0.59 13.09
CA ILE A 105 -1.45 0.22 14.38
C ILE A 105 -2.55 0.25 15.44
N VAL A 106 -3.10 -0.92 15.74
CA VAL A 106 -4.13 -1.12 16.75
C VAL A 106 -3.61 -0.66 18.12
N GLY A 107 -4.43 0.05 18.89
CA GLY A 107 -4.06 0.55 20.22
C GLY A 107 -3.15 1.78 20.20
N SER A 108 -3.06 2.50 19.08
CA SER A 108 -2.26 3.73 18.98
C SER A 108 -2.65 4.78 20.03
N ASN A 109 -3.93 4.94 20.35
CA ASN A 109 -4.41 5.81 21.45
C ASN A 109 -3.84 5.38 22.81
N ASP A 110 -3.83 4.08 23.12
CA ASP A 110 -3.30 3.57 24.39
C ASP A 110 -1.79 3.81 24.48
N LEU A 111 -1.08 3.68 23.35
CA LEU A 111 0.34 3.99 23.26
C LEU A 111 0.63 5.47 23.48
N ILE A 112 -0.21 6.38 22.97
CA ILE A 112 -0.07 7.83 23.22
C ILE A 112 -0.10 8.12 24.71
N ILE A 113 -1.09 7.58 25.44
CA ILE A 113 -1.24 7.79 26.88
C ILE A 113 -0.08 7.13 27.63
N LYS A 114 0.23 5.86 27.32
CA LYS A 114 1.30 5.10 27.96
C LYS A 114 2.67 5.79 27.81
N TRP A 115 2.89 6.47 26.69
CA TRP A 115 4.13 7.17 26.39
C TRP A 115 4.07 8.68 26.69
N ASN A 116 2.99 9.20 27.25
CA ASN A 116 2.79 10.63 27.54
C ASN A 116 3.02 11.54 26.31
N LEU A 117 2.49 11.14 25.14
CA LEU A 117 2.71 11.82 23.86
C LEU A 117 1.60 12.82 23.49
N GLU A 118 0.65 13.09 24.39
CA GLU A 118 -0.53 13.94 24.11
C GLU A 118 -0.16 15.36 23.66
N LYS A 119 1.00 15.86 24.09
CA LYS A 119 1.54 17.17 23.68
C LYS A 119 2.47 17.10 22.48
N GLU A 120 2.94 15.90 22.12
CA GLU A 120 3.94 15.68 21.06
C GLU A 120 3.31 15.18 19.74
N ILE A 121 2.05 14.74 19.79
CA ILE A 121 1.28 14.22 18.68
C ILE A 121 0.13 15.21 18.33
N PRO A 122 -0.18 15.43 17.04
CA PRO A 122 -1.27 16.32 16.65
C PRO A 122 -2.65 15.83 17.13
N ASN A 123 -3.57 16.75 17.41
CA ASN A 123 -4.94 16.42 17.85
C ASN A 123 -5.71 15.51 16.87
N HIS A 124 -5.39 15.57 15.58
CA HIS A 124 -6.01 14.75 14.51
C HIS A 124 -4.98 13.79 13.89
N PHE A 125 -4.23 13.07 14.73
CA PHE A 125 -3.14 12.22 14.26
C PHE A 125 -3.60 11.01 13.42
N SER A 126 -2.74 10.58 12.50
CA SER A 126 -2.66 9.19 12.02
C SER A 126 -1.80 8.38 12.97
N ASP A 127 -2.21 7.14 13.25
CA ASP A 127 -1.40 6.10 13.91
C ASP A 127 0.07 6.03 13.44
N THR A 128 0.37 6.38 12.20
CA THR A 128 1.76 6.48 11.70
C THR A 128 2.65 7.40 12.55
N HIS A 129 2.07 8.40 13.24
CA HIS A 129 2.80 9.31 14.14
C HIS A 129 3.39 8.61 15.37
N ILE A 130 2.93 7.42 15.75
CA ILE A 130 3.49 6.71 16.91
C ILE A 130 4.77 5.92 16.58
N ILE A 131 5.02 5.60 15.30
CA ILE A 131 6.16 4.79 14.87
C ILE A 131 7.52 5.44 15.22
N PRO A 132 7.75 6.74 14.98
CA PRO A 132 9.01 7.40 15.36
C PRO A 132 9.32 7.23 16.85
N TYR A 133 8.31 7.38 17.72
CA TYR A 133 8.47 7.24 19.17
C TYR A 133 8.73 5.80 19.59
N SER A 134 8.08 4.83 18.93
CA SER A 134 8.32 3.40 19.15
C SER A 134 9.79 3.05 18.89
N ILE A 135 10.39 3.61 17.84
CA ILE A 135 11.79 3.39 17.49
C ILE A 135 12.72 4.18 18.43
N ALA A 136 12.49 5.48 18.60
CA ALA A 136 13.38 6.35 19.37
C ALA A 136 13.57 5.89 20.82
N ARG A 137 12.49 5.38 21.44
CA ARG A 137 12.44 4.94 22.84
C ARG A 137 12.73 3.45 23.02
N ALA A 138 12.95 2.70 21.94
CA ALA A 138 13.31 1.29 22.04
C ALA A 138 14.73 1.11 22.63
N PRO A 139 14.98 0.01 23.35
CA PRO A 139 16.34 -0.33 23.75
C PRO A 139 17.19 -0.71 22.53
N GLY A 140 18.49 -0.50 22.60
CA GLY A 140 19.44 -0.85 21.53
C GLY A 140 20.74 -0.06 21.64
N GLU A 141 21.85 -0.65 21.20
CA GLU A 141 23.18 0.01 21.22
C GLU A 141 23.37 0.96 20.04
N ASN A 142 22.70 0.66 18.92
CA ASN A 142 22.75 1.44 17.69
C ASN A 142 21.33 1.65 17.11
N LEU A 143 21.25 2.43 16.03
CA LEU A 143 19.99 2.74 15.36
C LEU A 143 19.30 1.48 14.81
N GLU A 144 20.04 0.54 14.23
CA GLU A 144 19.46 -0.70 13.70
C GLU A 144 18.78 -1.53 14.80
N ASP A 145 19.38 -1.63 15.99
CA ASP A 145 18.80 -2.33 17.14
C ASP A 145 17.53 -1.64 17.63
N LYS A 146 17.54 -0.31 17.72
CA LYS A 146 16.35 0.49 18.07
C LYS A 146 15.21 0.29 17.06
N ILE A 147 15.52 0.23 15.76
CA ILE A 147 14.52 -0.05 14.71
C ILE A 147 13.94 -1.46 14.90
N ILE A 148 14.78 -2.47 15.05
CA ILE A 148 14.34 -3.86 15.24
C ILE A 148 13.44 -3.99 16.47
N ASN A 149 13.91 -3.48 17.62
CA ASN A 149 13.19 -3.57 18.89
C ASN A 149 11.92 -2.69 18.89
N GLY A 150 11.99 -1.51 18.30
CA GLY A 150 10.86 -0.59 18.20
C GLY A 150 9.73 -1.14 17.34
N LEU A 151 10.05 -1.79 16.21
CA LEU A 151 9.05 -2.42 15.35
C LEU A 151 8.51 -3.73 15.93
N SER A 152 9.34 -4.51 16.63
CA SER A 152 8.93 -5.78 17.27
C SER A 152 7.85 -5.60 18.34
N ASN A 153 7.78 -4.41 18.94
CA ASN A 153 6.81 -4.07 19.99
C ASN A 153 5.51 -3.43 19.46
N LEU A 154 5.40 -3.16 18.16
CA LEU A 154 4.19 -2.63 17.57
C LEU A 154 3.17 -3.74 17.33
N ASN A 155 1.90 -3.45 17.64
CA ASN A 155 0.80 -4.32 17.21
C ASN A 155 0.83 -4.49 15.68
N PRO A 156 0.50 -5.68 15.16
CA PRO A 156 0.68 -6.02 13.75
C PRO A 156 -0.35 -5.34 12.83
N SER A 157 -0.31 -5.66 11.54
CA SER A 157 -1.00 -4.99 10.42
C SER A 157 -0.27 -3.75 9.93
N TRP A 158 1.00 -3.90 9.57
CA TRP A 158 1.80 -2.82 8.98
C TRP A 158 2.80 -3.33 7.93
N SER A 159 2.94 -2.54 6.88
CA SER A 159 4.08 -2.54 5.97
C SER A 159 4.63 -1.13 5.92
N LEU A 160 5.95 -1.00 5.99
CA LEU A 160 6.63 0.27 6.19
C LEU A 160 7.71 0.48 5.13
N CYS A 161 7.75 1.71 4.62
CA CYS A 161 8.88 2.28 3.90
C CYS A 161 9.33 3.48 4.71
N MET A 162 10.57 3.47 5.21
CA MET A 162 11.09 4.51 6.09
C MET A 162 12.44 5.01 5.63
N ALA A 163 12.74 6.27 5.91
CA ALA A 163 14.10 6.78 5.92
C ALA A 163 14.40 7.37 7.29
N ILE A 164 15.50 6.97 7.90
CA ILE A 164 15.92 7.46 9.21
C ILE A 164 17.34 8.01 9.09
N GLN A 165 17.53 9.25 9.52
CA GLN A 165 18.78 9.96 9.38
C GLN A 165 19.23 10.50 10.74
N GLU A 166 20.37 10.02 11.23
CA GLU A 166 21.09 10.65 12.34
C GLU A 166 21.81 11.90 11.81
N GLU A 167 22.04 12.87 12.70
CA GLU A 167 22.82 14.06 12.42
C GLU A 167 24.17 13.70 11.78
N ASP A 168 24.54 14.42 10.72
CA ASP A 168 25.77 14.23 9.94
C ASP A 168 25.98 12.85 9.28
N LYS A 169 24.95 12.00 9.18
CA LYS A 169 24.99 10.72 8.46
C LYS A 169 24.09 10.69 7.23
N ASN A 170 24.40 9.79 6.30
CA ASN A 170 23.50 9.46 5.20
C ASN A 170 22.23 8.79 5.74
N PRO A 171 21.06 9.01 5.11
CA PRO A 171 19.82 8.38 5.56
C PRO A 171 19.85 6.87 5.29
N LEU A 172 19.48 6.11 6.32
CA LEU A 172 19.23 4.67 6.21
C LEU A 172 17.81 4.46 5.70
N LEU A 173 17.65 3.77 4.58
CA LEU A 173 16.34 3.37 4.04
C LEU A 173 15.95 2.01 4.63
N ILE A 174 14.70 1.87 5.07
CA ILE A 174 14.20 0.65 5.69
C ILE A 174 12.91 0.22 5.03
N PHE A 175 12.82 -1.07 4.69
CA PHE A 175 11.58 -1.74 4.30
C PHE A 175 11.26 -2.78 5.36
N ALA A 176 10.05 -2.73 5.90
CA ALA A 176 9.68 -3.65 6.98
C ALA A 176 8.24 -4.15 6.82
N LYS A 177 8.03 -5.42 7.15
CA LYS A 177 6.71 -6.05 7.15
C LYS A 177 6.44 -6.70 8.50
N ASP A 178 5.21 -6.57 8.99
CA ASP A 178 4.84 -7.09 10.31
C ASP A 178 5.04 -8.61 10.42
N PRO A 179 5.25 -9.17 11.63
CA PRO A 179 5.51 -10.60 11.82
C PRO A 179 4.41 -11.56 11.34
N TYR A 180 3.19 -11.07 11.11
CA TYR A 180 2.08 -11.87 10.57
C TYR A 180 1.96 -11.75 9.04
N GLY A 181 2.70 -10.82 8.43
CA GLY A 181 2.69 -10.58 6.99
C GLY A 181 1.33 -10.14 6.47
N ILE A 182 0.58 -9.33 7.23
CA ILE A 182 -0.80 -8.97 6.93
C ILE A 182 -0.91 -8.09 5.67
N ARG A 183 0.01 -7.13 5.53
CA ARG A 183 0.02 -6.14 4.43
C ARG A 183 1.09 -6.49 3.39
N PRO A 184 0.84 -6.23 2.10
CA PRO A 184 1.81 -6.50 1.05
C PRO A 184 2.94 -5.48 1.06
N LEU A 185 4.16 -5.98 0.85
CA LEU A 185 5.35 -5.19 0.56
C LEU A 185 6.29 -6.06 -0.25
N SER A 186 6.69 -5.58 -1.43
CA SER A 186 7.61 -6.29 -2.32
C SER A 186 8.89 -5.51 -2.49
N LEU A 187 10.01 -6.23 -2.49
CA LEU A 187 11.33 -5.74 -2.84
C LEU A 187 11.52 -5.85 -4.34
N VAL A 188 12.13 -4.83 -4.93
CA VAL A 188 12.57 -4.83 -6.31
C VAL A 188 14.05 -4.43 -6.35
N LYS A 189 14.87 -5.21 -7.04
CA LYS A 189 16.27 -4.89 -7.27
C LYS A 189 16.58 -4.95 -8.76
N ASN A 190 17.25 -3.93 -9.26
CA ASN A 190 17.75 -3.89 -10.64
C ASN A 190 19.02 -3.04 -10.73
N HIS A 191 19.51 -2.82 -11.96
CA HIS A 191 20.70 -2.00 -12.23
C HIS A 191 20.54 -0.50 -11.89
N GLN A 192 19.31 -0.02 -11.70
CA GLN A 192 19.01 1.37 -11.36
C GLN A 192 18.91 1.59 -9.84
N GLY A 193 18.69 0.55 -9.03
CA GLY A 193 18.69 0.64 -7.58
C GLY A 193 17.84 -0.43 -6.89
N ILE A 194 17.44 -0.10 -5.66
CA ILE A 194 16.61 -0.94 -4.80
C ILE A 194 15.34 -0.18 -4.44
N TYR A 195 14.19 -0.85 -4.60
CA TYR A 195 12.87 -0.29 -4.34
C TYR A 195 12.06 -1.20 -3.43
N ALA A 196 11.11 -0.61 -2.74
CA ALA A 196 9.98 -1.33 -2.17
C ALA A 196 8.66 -0.69 -2.60
N LEU A 197 7.62 -1.51 -2.74
CA LEU A 197 6.28 -1.05 -3.05
C LEU A 197 5.22 -2.03 -2.54
N SER A 198 3.99 -1.55 -2.29
CA SER A 198 2.90 -2.36 -1.73
C SER A 198 2.32 -3.44 -2.65
N GLU A 199 2.99 -3.82 -3.74
CA GLU A 199 2.57 -4.86 -4.71
C GLU A 199 3.76 -5.41 -5.51
N ASN A 200 3.58 -6.53 -6.21
CA ASN A 200 4.58 -7.04 -7.16
C ASN A 200 4.14 -7.00 -8.63
N SER A 201 3.06 -6.26 -8.95
CA SER A 201 2.43 -6.22 -10.27
C SER A 201 3.26 -5.50 -11.37
N LEU A 202 4.58 -5.36 -11.21
CA LEU A 202 5.43 -4.69 -12.20
C LEU A 202 5.70 -5.60 -13.40
N PRO A 203 5.76 -5.05 -14.63
CA PRO A 203 6.21 -5.81 -15.79
C PRO A 203 7.64 -6.31 -15.56
N SER A 204 7.89 -7.60 -15.78
CA SER A 204 9.23 -8.16 -15.72
C SER A 204 10.12 -7.48 -16.77
N LYS A 205 11.18 -6.80 -16.31
CA LYS A 205 12.26 -6.28 -17.16
C LYS A 205 13.51 -7.16 -16.99
N ASN A 206 14.37 -7.22 -18.00
CA ASN A 206 15.64 -7.93 -17.89
C ASN A 206 16.46 -7.42 -16.71
N GLY A 207 16.97 -8.34 -15.88
CA GLY A 207 17.77 -8.04 -14.70
C GLY A 207 17.01 -7.41 -13.53
N GLN A 208 15.68 -7.49 -13.53
CA GLN A 208 14.85 -7.08 -12.39
C GLN A 208 14.47 -8.30 -11.55
N GLU A 209 14.90 -8.29 -10.29
CA GLU A 209 14.45 -9.24 -9.27
C GLU A 209 13.27 -8.61 -8.53
N ILE A 210 12.16 -9.35 -8.41
CA ILE A 210 10.98 -8.95 -7.63
C ILE A 210 10.65 -10.09 -6.69
N ARG A 211 10.54 -9.80 -5.39
CA ARG A 211 10.04 -10.75 -4.40
C ARG A 211 9.22 -10.06 -3.33
N GLU A 212 8.28 -10.77 -2.75
CA GLU A 212 7.59 -10.29 -1.55
C GLU A 212 8.53 -10.34 -0.34
N LEU A 213 8.38 -9.39 0.59
CA LEU A 213 9.01 -9.51 1.90
C LEU A 213 8.31 -10.59 2.72
N GLU A 214 9.10 -11.35 3.48
CA GLU A 214 8.57 -12.31 4.44
C GLU A 214 7.95 -11.60 5.66
N GLY A 215 7.04 -12.28 6.37
CA GLY A 215 6.51 -11.75 7.64
C GLY A 215 7.63 -11.56 8.65
N GLY A 216 7.76 -10.35 9.20
CA GLY A 216 8.81 -9.97 10.15
C GLY A 216 10.14 -9.55 9.51
N GLU A 217 10.24 -9.56 8.18
CA GLU A 217 11.46 -9.14 7.48
C GLU A 217 11.65 -7.62 7.56
N ILE A 218 12.87 -7.20 7.90
CA ILE A 218 13.34 -5.82 7.92
C ILE A 218 14.61 -5.74 7.07
N ILE A 219 14.55 -4.96 5.99
CA ILE A 219 15.65 -4.75 5.06
C ILE A 219 16.19 -3.34 5.25
N PHE A 220 17.49 -3.25 5.50
CA PHE A 220 18.23 -1.99 5.62
C PHE A 220 18.99 -1.74 4.33
N VAL A 221 18.79 -0.56 3.74
CA VAL A 221 19.37 -0.12 2.49
C VAL A 221 20.10 1.19 2.70
N GLU A 222 21.35 1.25 2.26
CA GLU A 222 22.22 2.42 2.33
C GLU A 222 22.91 2.57 0.98
N GLU A 223 22.91 3.78 0.41
CA GLU A 223 23.58 4.09 -0.86
C GLU A 223 23.21 3.15 -2.03
N GLY A 224 21.95 2.74 -2.10
CA GLY A 224 21.43 1.86 -3.16
C GLY A 224 21.84 0.38 -3.01
N GLN A 225 22.36 -0.03 -1.85
CA GLN A 225 22.75 -1.42 -1.56
C GLN A 225 22.06 -1.94 -0.29
N ILE A 226 21.78 -3.25 -0.26
CA ILE A 226 21.29 -3.91 0.96
C ILE A 226 22.46 -4.03 1.94
N LYS A 227 22.37 -3.34 3.07
CA LYS A 227 23.35 -3.38 4.16
C LYS A 227 23.11 -4.57 5.09
N LYS A 228 21.84 -4.83 5.43
CA LYS A 228 21.44 -5.85 6.40
C LYS A 228 20.02 -6.32 6.11
N ILE A 229 19.77 -7.61 6.34
CA ILE A 229 18.43 -8.17 6.45
C ILE A 229 18.31 -8.76 7.85
N HIS A 230 17.26 -8.37 8.57
CA HIS A 230 16.90 -8.93 9.86
C HIS A 230 15.51 -9.54 9.77
N LYS A 231 15.24 -10.58 10.56
CA LYS A 231 13.94 -11.24 10.60
C LYS A 231 13.50 -11.35 12.06
N ILE A 232 12.43 -10.61 12.39
CA ILE A 232 11.66 -10.85 13.61
C ILE A 232 11.00 -12.23 13.46
N GLU A 233 10.92 -13.00 14.54
CA GLU A 233 10.29 -14.32 14.52
C GLU A 233 8.88 -14.23 13.92
N GLN A 234 8.71 -14.87 12.76
CA GLN A 234 7.46 -14.87 12.03
C GLN A 234 6.40 -15.62 12.84
N LYS A 235 5.24 -14.98 13.03
CA LYS A 235 4.08 -15.62 13.64
C LYS A 235 3.27 -16.34 12.57
N ARG A 236 2.24 -17.09 12.97
CA ARG A 236 1.34 -17.76 12.03
C ARG A 236 0.78 -16.73 11.05
N GLY A 237 1.17 -16.86 9.77
CA GLY A 237 0.85 -15.88 8.73
C GLY A 237 -0.66 -15.62 8.65
N SER A 238 -1.03 -14.34 8.57
CA SER A 238 -2.42 -13.89 8.48
C SER A 238 -2.56 -12.87 7.34
N PRO A 239 -2.21 -13.23 6.09
CA PRO A 239 -2.29 -12.32 4.95
C PRO A 239 -3.71 -11.78 4.80
N CYS A 240 -3.86 -10.51 4.47
CA CYS A 240 -5.16 -9.89 4.35
C CYS A 240 -5.96 -10.49 3.17
N ILE A 241 -7.03 -11.22 3.45
CA ILE A 241 -7.90 -11.83 2.43
C ILE A 241 -8.50 -10.80 1.45
N PHE A 242 -8.69 -9.55 1.90
CA PHE A 242 -9.20 -8.46 1.06
C PHE A 242 -8.24 -8.04 -0.06
N GLU A 243 -6.93 -8.27 0.11
CA GLU A 243 -5.95 -8.09 -0.99
C GLU A 243 -6.25 -9.08 -2.12
N LEU A 244 -6.47 -10.35 -1.76
CA LEU A 244 -6.78 -11.42 -2.71
C LEU A 244 -8.12 -11.18 -3.42
N ILE A 245 -9.15 -10.75 -2.68
CA ILE A 245 -10.50 -10.54 -3.22
C ILE A 245 -10.57 -9.31 -4.12
N TYR A 246 -9.95 -8.17 -3.72
CA TYR A 246 -10.26 -6.89 -4.36
C TYR A 246 -9.10 -5.89 -4.45
N PHE A 247 -8.37 -5.66 -3.35
CA PHE A 247 -7.46 -4.51 -3.25
C PHE A 247 -6.19 -4.65 -4.08
N HIS A 248 -5.61 -5.85 -4.16
CA HIS A 248 -4.43 -6.06 -4.97
C HIS A 248 -4.77 -5.89 -6.44
N PHE A 249 -3.84 -5.33 -7.20
CA PHE A 249 -3.97 -5.26 -8.65
C PHE A 249 -4.29 -6.65 -9.23
N PRO A 250 -5.16 -6.76 -10.26
CA PRO A 250 -5.67 -8.04 -10.74
C PRO A 250 -4.62 -9.02 -11.27
N VAL A 251 -3.37 -8.58 -11.45
CA VAL A 251 -2.23 -9.40 -11.84
C VAL A 251 -1.14 -9.22 -10.79
N GLY A 252 -0.54 -10.33 -10.35
CA GLY A 252 0.48 -10.35 -9.32
C GLY A 252 0.27 -11.53 -8.37
N GLU A 253 1.08 -11.56 -7.32
CA GLU A 253 1.05 -12.59 -6.30
C GLU A 253 1.01 -11.92 -4.91
N PHE A 254 0.30 -12.52 -3.97
CA PHE A 254 0.36 -12.09 -2.58
C PHE A 254 0.37 -13.31 -1.66
N SER A 255 1.35 -13.35 -0.76
CA SER A 255 1.60 -14.46 0.17
C SER A 255 1.76 -15.82 -0.53
N GLY A 256 2.41 -15.85 -1.69
CA GLY A 256 2.60 -17.07 -2.50
C GLY A 256 1.37 -17.48 -3.31
N LEU A 257 0.31 -16.65 -3.34
CA LEU A 257 -0.92 -16.92 -4.06
C LEU A 257 -1.06 -16.01 -5.26
N ASP A 258 -1.14 -16.61 -6.46
CA ASP A 258 -1.46 -15.90 -7.69
C ASP A 258 -2.87 -15.29 -7.63
N ILE A 259 -2.94 -13.96 -7.75
CA ILE A 259 -4.18 -13.18 -7.59
C ILE A 259 -5.25 -13.60 -8.62
N PRO A 260 -4.96 -13.69 -9.94
CA PRO A 260 -5.92 -14.19 -10.92
C PRO A 260 -6.47 -15.57 -10.54
N SER A 261 -5.61 -16.52 -10.19
CA SER A 261 -6.00 -17.89 -9.86
C SER A 261 -6.89 -17.95 -8.62
N VAL A 262 -6.61 -17.16 -7.59
CA VAL A 262 -7.49 -17.07 -6.41
C VAL A 262 -8.87 -16.56 -6.82
N ARG A 263 -8.95 -15.48 -7.60
CA ARG A 263 -10.23 -14.88 -8.01
C ARG A 263 -11.04 -15.80 -8.92
N ASP A 264 -10.40 -16.54 -9.83
CA ASP A 264 -11.06 -17.56 -10.65
C ASP A 264 -11.65 -18.68 -9.76
N ARG A 265 -10.86 -19.22 -8.82
CA ARG A 265 -11.33 -20.25 -7.88
C ARG A 265 -12.49 -19.78 -7.02
N LEU A 266 -12.49 -18.53 -6.56
CA LEU A 266 -13.63 -17.96 -5.83
C LEU A 266 -14.90 -17.95 -6.69
N GLY A 267 -14.79 -17.60 -7.97
CA GLY A 267 -15.90 -17.66 -8.92
C GLY A 267 -16.43 -19.08 -9.13
N ARG A 268 -15.54 -20.05 -9.32
CA ARG A 268 -15.91 -21.47 -9.44
C ARG A 268 -16.60 -21.98 -8.17
N GLN A 269 -16.04 -21.65 -7.01
CA GLN A 269 -16.61 -22.08 -5.74
C GLN A 269 -18.04 -21.55 -5.55
N LEU A 270 -18.28 -20.28 -5.92
CA LEU A 270 -19.63 -19.70 -5.88
C LEU A 270 -20.61 -20.42 -6.81
N ALA A 271 -20.20 -20.80 -8.02
CA ALA A 271 -21.04 -21.59 -8.93
C ALA A 271 -21.37 -22.99 -8.38
N ILE A 272 -20.44 -23.62 -7.65
CA ILE A 272 -20.68 -24.90 -6.98
C ILE A 272 -21.73 -24.75 -5.87
N GLU A 273 -21.66 -23.67 -5.09
CA GLU A 273 -22.61 -23.36 -4.02
C GLU A 273 -24.01 -23.09 -4.60
N ASP A 274 -24.11 -22.22 -5.61
CA ASP A 274 -25.38 -21.92 -6.28
C ASP A 274 -26.03 -23.16 -6.93
N SER A 275 -25.20 -24.06 -7.48
CA SER A 275 -25.70 -25.31 -8.06
C SER A 275 -26.28 -26.24 -7.01
N LYS A 276 -25.72 -26.28 -5.79
CA LYS A 276 -26.24 -27.12 -4.69
C LYS A 276 -27.58 -26.60 -4.18
N ASP A 277 -27.76 -25.29 -4.21
CA ASP A 277 -28.96 -24.61 -3.74
C ASP A 277 -30.06 -24.52 -4.81
N ASN A 278 -29.83 -25.09 -6.00
CA ASN A 278 -30.71 -24.98 -7.18
C ASN A 278 -31.00 -23.52 -7.58
N SER A 279 -30.05 -22.62 -7.31
CA SER A 279 -30.16 -21.18 -7.63
C SER A 279 -29.87 -20.88 -9.11
N ILE A 280 -29.23 -21.81 -9.82
CA ILE A 280 -28.88 -21.64 -11.23
C ILE A 280 -30.09 -21.93 -12.11
N ILE A 281 -30.65 -20.88 -12.71
CA ILE A 281 -31.77 -20.98 -13.65
C ILE A 281 -31.24 -21.41 -15.02
N LYS A 282 -31.89 -22.40 -15.64
CA LYS A 282 -31.56 -22.86 -17.00
C LYS A 282 -31.63 -21.70 -18.01
N ASP A 283 -30.73 -21.71 -19.00
CA ASP A 283 -30.67 -20.71 -20.07
C ASP A 283 -30.34 -19.27 -19.58
N SER A 284 -29.77 -19.15 -18.39
CA SER A 284 -29.24 -17.89 -17.87
C SER A 284 -27.92 -17.49 -18.53
N ILE A 285 -27.54 -16.24 -18.34
CA ILE A 285 -26.22 -15.71 -18.70
C ILE A 285 -25.49 -15.26 -17.43
N VAL A 286 -24.16 -15.26 -17.48
CA VAL A 286 -23.33 -14.65 -16.44
C VAL A 286 -22.97 -13.23 -16.88
N VAL A 287 -23.19 -12.27 -16.00
CA VAL A 287 -22.75 -10.88 -16.15
C VAL A 287 -21.91 -10.50 -14.93
N TYR A 288 -21.07 -9.46 -15.06
CA TYR A 288 -20.16 -9.05 -13.99
C TYR A 288 -20.14 -7.53 -13.83
N ALA A 289 -19.86 -7.08 -12.61
CA ALA A 289 -19.65 -5.67 -12.31
C ALA A 289 -18.19 -5.29 -12.62
N PRO A 290 -17.93 -4.47 -13.66
CA PRO A 290 -16.58 -4.15 -14.06
C PRO A 290 -15.87 -3.23 -13.04
N ASP A 291 -14.56 -3.33 -12.85
CA ASP A 291 -13.63 -4.23 -13.55
C ASP A 291 -13.23 -5.44 -12.68
N SER A 292 -13.27 -5.30 -11.35
CA SER A 292 -12.66 -6.25 -10.40
C SER A 292 -13.26 -7.65 -10.42
N SER A 293 -14.57 -7.78 -10.71
CA SER A 293 -15.26 -9.08 -10.65
C SER A 293 -15.10 -9.93 -11.91
N HIS A 294 -14.44 -9.41 -12.96
CA HIS A 294 -14.33 -10.10 -14.25
C HIS A 294 -13.71 -11.50 -14.13
N VAL A 295 -12.58 -11.63 -13.43
CA VAL A 295 -11.88 -12.92 -13.28
C VAL A 295 -12.73 -13.94 -12.53
N ALA A 296 -13.43 -13.51 -11.47
CA ALA A 296 -14.36 -14.38 -10.75
C ALA A 296 -15.54 -14.80 -11.65
N ALA A 297 -16.06 -13.89 -12.47
CA ALA A 297 -17.16 -14.22 -13.39
C ALA A 297 -16.74 -15.21 -14.49
N VAL A 298 -15.49 -15.15 -14.96
CA VAL A 298 -14.91 -16.17 -15.86
C VAL A 298 -14.92 -17.54 -15.17
N GLY A 299 -14.43 -17.62 -13.94
CA GLY A 299 -14.44 -18.86 -13.16
C GLY A 299 -15.85 -19.40 -12.92
N TYR A 300 -16.78 -18.52 -12.53
CA TYR A 300 -18.19 -18.86 -12.35
C TYR A 300 -18.81 -19.40 -13.64
N SER A 301 -18.68 -18.67 -14.74
CA SER A 301 -19.21 -19.05 -16.07
C SER A 301 -18.70 -20.40 -16.52
N SER A 302 -17.39 -20.65 -16.35
CA SER A 302 -16.77 -21.93 -16.68
C SER A 302 -17.31 -23.07 -15.82
N GLN A 303 -17.52 -22.86 -14.53
CA GLN A 303 -18.00 -23.89 -13.60
C GLN A 303 -19.50 -24.17 -13.73
N ALA A 304 -20.32 -23.14 -13.98
CA ALA A 304 -21.76 -23.24 -14.17
C ALA A 304 -22.15 -23.69 -15.59
N ASN A 305 -21.20 -23.73 -16.53
CA ASN A 305 -21.43 -23.96 -17.95
C ASN A 305 -22.48 -22.99 -18.55
N LEU A 306 -22.37 -21.71 -18.18
CA LEU A 306 -23.24 -20.64 -18.66
C LEU A 306 -22.42 -19.61 -19.46
N PRO A 307 -22.97 -19.01 -20.53
CA PRO A 307 -22.23 -18.03 -21.31
C PRO A 307 -21.98 -16.74 -20.50
N LEU A 308 -20.72 -16.30 -20.46
CA LEU A 308 -20.34 -14.97 -19.99
C LEU A 308 -20.68 -13.93 -21.06
N LYS A 309 -21.44 -12.91 -20.67
CA LYS A 309 -21.82 -11.79 -21.54
C LYS A 309 -21.50 -10.46 -20.88
N PRO A 310 -21.09 -9.43 -21.65
CA PRO A 310 -21.06 -8.08 -21.13
C PRO A 310 -22.52 -7.63 -20.90
N GLY A 311 -22.84 -7.27 -19.65
CA GLY A 311 -24.13 -6.67 -19.29
C GLY A 311 -24.01 -5.27 -18.69
N ILE A 312 -22.82 -4.94 -18.18
CA ILE A 312 -22.51 -3.66 -17.54
C ILE A 312 -21.18 -3.17 -18.11
N VAL A 313 -21.14 -1.91 -18.55
CA VAL A 313 -19.92 -1.25 -19.04
C VAL A 313 -19.56 -0.10 -18.13
N ARG A 314 -18.30 -0.05 -17.68
CA ARG A 314 -17.80 1.07 -16.88
C ARG A 314 -17.54 2.29 -17.75
N ARG A 315 -17.93 3.47 -17.28
CA ARG A 315 -17.54 4.74 -17.88
C ARG A 315 -16.11 5.10 -17.46
N HIS A 316 -15.17 5.06 -18.40
CA HIS A 316 -13.74 5.33 -18.14
C HIS A 316 -13.35 6.81 -18.24
N TYR A 317 -14.11 7.61 -18.99
CA TYR A 317 -13.75 9.00 -19.35
C TYR A 317 -14.54 10.08 -18.62
N GLN A 318 -15.31 9.72 -17.60
CA GLN A 318 -16.03 10.68 -16.75
C GLN A 318 -15.33 10.80 -15.40
N SER A 319 -15.30 12.02 -14.84
CA SER A 319 -14.89 12.23 -13.46
C SER A 319 -15.80 11.38 -12.57
N ASN A 320 -15.23 10.39 -11.89
CA ASN A 320 -16.00 9.40 -11.14
C ASN A 320 -16.18 9.89 -9.69
N PRO A 321 -17.30 10.54 -9.32
CA PRO A 321 -17.54 10.84 -7.91
C PRO A 321 -17.59 9.53 -7.11
N ARG A 322 -16.81 9.45 -6.03
CA ARG A 322 -16.93 8.34 -5.08
C ARG A 322 -18.30 8.43 -4.42
N GLY A 323 -19.01 7.31 -4.34
CA GLY A 323 -20.35 7.26 -3.76
C GLY A 323 -20.53 6.17 -2.72
N PHE A 324 -19.42 5.75 -2.10
CA PHE A 324 -19.42 4.69 -1.07
C PHE A 324 -20.32 5.03 0.13
N MET A 325 -20.76 6.29 0.27
CA MET A 325 -21.75 6.75 1.26
C MET A 325 -22.74 7.76 0.68
N ALA A 326 -23.14 7.59 -0.60
CA ALA A 326 -24.20 8.43 -1.15
C ALA A 326 -25.53 8.14 -0.41
N LYS A 327 -26.26 9.21 -0.05
CA LYS A 327 -27.65 9.12 0.44
C LYS A 327 -28.46 8.22 -0.51
N PRO A 328 -29.41 7.40 -0.03
CA PRO A 328 -30.18 6.48 -0.88
C PRO A 328 -30.71 7.12 -2.17
N GLU A 329 -31.23 8.34 -2.07
CA GLU A 329 -31.74 9.17 -3.18
C GLU A 329 -30.71 9.47 -4.29
N LYS A 330 -29.41 9.50 -3.95
CA LYS A 330 -28.32 9.81 -4.88
C LYS A 330 -27.64 8.57 -5.47
N ARG A 331 -27.98 7.36 -4.99
CA ARG A 331 -27.30 6.12 -5.41
C ARG A 331 -27.58 5.77 -6.86
N ALA A 332 -28.82 5.93 -7.32
CA ALA A 332 -29.21 5.63 -8.71
C ALA A 332 -28.43 6.50 -9.71
N ALA A 333 -28.47 7.82 -9.55
CA ALA A 333 -27.71 8.76 -10.39
C ALA A 333 -26.19 8.51 -10.34
N LEU A 334 -25.67 8.11 -9.16
CA LEU A 334 -24.26 7.79 -9.02
C LEU A 334 -23.87 6.45 -9.69
N LEU A 335 -24.80 5.50 -9.78
CA LEU A 335 -24.59 4.28 -10.56
C LEU A 335 -24.65 4.56 -12.06
N GLU A 336 -25.60 5.37 -12.54
CA GLU A 336 -25.73 5.76 -13.96
C GLU A 336 -24.54 6.56 -14.48
N SER A 337 -23.93 7.39 -13.62
CA SER A 337 -22.67 8.08 -13.94
C SER A 337 -21.44 7.17 -13.94
N LYS A 338 -21.54 5.96 -13.35
CA LYS A 338 -20.44 4.99 -13.29
C LYS A 338 -20.54 3.92 -14.37
N TYR A 339 -21.75 3.48 -14.65
CA TYR A 339 -22.03 2.30 -15.42
C TYR A 339 -23.10 2.55 -16.47
N LEU A 340 -22.95 1.87 -17.60
CA LEU A 340 -23.95 1.73 -18.65
C LEU A 340 -24.46 0.30 -18.60
N ASN A 341 -25.79 0.12 -18.59
CA ASN A 341 -26.39 -1.19 -18.81
C ASN A 341 -26.49 -1.42 -20.32
N LEU A 342 -26.15 -2.64 -20.76
CA LEU A 342 -26.25 -3.05 -22.17
C LEU A 342 -27.57 -3.73 -22.46
#